data_AF-A0AAW2LU56-F1
#
_entry.id   AF-A0AAW2LU56-F1
#
_cell.length_a   1.000
_cell.length_b   1.000
_cell.length_c   1.000
_cell.angle_alpha   90.00
_cell.angle_beta   90.00
_cell.angle_gamma   90.00
#
_symmetry.space_group_name_H-M   'P 1'
#
loop_
_entity.id
_entity.type
_entity.pdbx_description
1 polymer ?
#
loop_
_entity_poly.entity_id
_entity_poly.type
_entity_poly.pdbx_seq_one_letter_code
_entity_poly.pdbx_strand_id
1 'polypeptide(L)'
;MIIQVVHGSENITITLLESAVSKGAVCLDGSPPAYFYDKGYGEGADNWVVYLEGGGWCANTDFCHEWISTKSTFKREKKMQFRHILAPEQTINPDFYNWNRVFVAYCDGSSFMGDVEEVTPGSNLTRRGARIFDAVMEDLLAKGMKNAKNAILSGGSAGGMATIYHCDGFRALIPGATRYKCIADSGIFTPADKKDLIGYEKRVHRFDKLIAFHGTDKFLPKSCTSKMSVNLCHFPENVVRDIQTPLFIIESSYDSFQIYTGLDPGLPYSETTWYGCGNDLDFCTCPQILSMKEFRAEFLKTLQAIAKSSSIGMFVHSCHIRPLPQFSWLGSFTSIAK
;
A
#
# COMPACT_ATOMS: atom_id res chain seq x y z
N MET A 1 3.62 23.63 36.04
CA MET A 1 2.30 23.07 35.66
C MET A 1 2.34 22.89 34.14
N ILE A 2 2.70 21.69 33.67
CA ILE A 2 2.75 21.39 32.24
C ILE A 2 1.29 21.13 31.84
N ILE A 3 0.70 22.03 31.07
CA ILE A 3 -0.61 21.83 30.46
C ILE A 3 -0.40 20.79 29.35
N GLN A 4 -0.58 19.51 29.66
CA GLN A 4 -0.80 18.51 28.62
C GLN A 4 -2.16 18.81 28.02
N VAL A 5 -2.16 19.47 26.85
CA VAL A 5 -3.35 19.55 26.01
C VAL A 5 -3.60 18.13 25.51
N VAL A 6 -4.49 17.41 26.17
CA VAL A 6 -5.04 16.16 25.65
C VAL A 6 -5.87 16.54 24.44
N HIS A 7 -5.27 16.52 23.24
CA HIS A 7 -6.05 16.53 22.00
C HIS A 7 -6.83 15.21 22.00
N GLY A 8 -8.13 15.28 22.30
CA GLY A 8 -9.04 14.16 22.06
C GLY A 8 -9.03 13.80 20.58
N SER A 9 -9.47 12.59 20.23
CA SER A 9 -9.48 12.08 18.85
C SER A 9 -10.35 12.97 17.94
N GLU A 10 -9.76 14.00 17.35
CA GLU A 10 -10.46 14.90 16.43
C GLU A 10 -10.72 14.18 15.11
N ASN A 11 -11.92 14.39 14.58
CA ASN A 11 -12.28 13.90 13.26
C ASN A 11 -11.65 14.79 12.20
N ILE A 12 -10.70 14.23 11.46
CA ILE A 12 -9.98 14.93 10.39
C ILE A 12 -10.86 14.94 9.15
N THR A 13 -11.01 16.13 8.56
CA THR A 13 -11.86 16.32 7.39
C THR A 13 -11.07 16.03 6.12
N ILE A 14 -11.72 15.37 5.16
CA ILE A 14 -11.14 15.07 3.86
C ILE A 14 -10.89 16.35 3.06
N THR A 15 -9.76 16.40 2.36
CA THR A 15 -9.48 17.37 1.31
C THR A 15 -9.72 16.71 -0.04
N LEU A 16 -10.68 17.23 -0.81
CA LEU A 16 -10.86 16.88 -2.22
C LEU A 16 -9.98 17.79 -3.06
N LEU A 17 -9.07 17.22 -3.85
CA LEU A 17 -8.12 17.98 -4.65
C LEU A 17 -8.71 18.28 -6.03
N GLU A 18 -9.72 19.15 -6.07
CA GLU A 18 -10.43 19.53 -7.29
C GLU A 18 -9.50 20.11 -8.37
N SER A 19 -8.42 20.78 -7.95
CA SER A 19 -7.40 21.32 -8.86
C SER A 19 -6.62 20.24 -9.63
N ALA A 20 -6.65 18.99 -9.19
CA ALA A 20 -6.00 17.87 -9.87
C ALA A 20 -6.80 17.36 -11.07
N VAL A 21 -8.12 17.59 -11.10
CA VAL A 21 -9.01 17.14 -12.17
C VAL A 21 -8.59 17.73 -13.52
N SER A 22 -8.27 19.03 -13.55
CA SER A 22 -7.80 19.71 -14.76
C SER A 22 -6.44 19.22 -15.26
N LYS A 23 -5.66 18.56 -14.39
CA LYS A 23 -4.38 17.89 -14.72
C LYS A 23 -4.57 16.43 -15.14
N GLY A 24 -5.82 15.94 -15.19
CA GLY A 24 -6.14 14.55 -15.53
C GLY A 24 -5.81 13.55 -14.41
N ALA A 25 -5.55 14.02 -13.18
CA ALA A 25 -5.41 13.18 -12.00
C ALA A 25 -6.79 13.00 -11.36
N VAL A 26 -7.42 11.86 -11.64
CA VAL A 26 -8.79 11.52 -11.21
C VAL A 26 -8.87 10.04 -10.84
N CYS A 27 -9.76 9.70 -9.92
CA CYS A 27 -10.08 8.33 -9.53
C CYS A 27 -10.69 7.53 -10.67
N LEU A 28 -10.85 6.20 -10.49
CA LEU A 28 -11.45 5.31 -11.48
C LEU A 28 -12.81 5.81 -12.02
N ASP A 29 -13.63 6.43 -11.18
CA ASP A 29 -14.95 6.98 -11.53
C ASP A 29 -14.93 8.46 -11.97
N GLY A 30 -13.74 9.03 -12.16
CA GLY A 30 -13.55 10.44 -12.54
C GLY A 30 -13.62 11.43 -11.39
N SER A 31 -13.85 10.97 -10.15
CA SER A 31 -13.84 11.84 -8.97
C SER A 31 -12.43 12.41 -8.66
N PRO A 32 -12.31 13.59 -8.03
CA PRO A 32 -11.01 14.14 -7.66
C PRO A 32 -10.30 13.24 -6.65
N PRO A 33 -8.95 13.17 -6.68
CA PRO A 33 -8.19 12.52 -5.64
C PRO A 33 -8.39 13.24 -4.31
N ALA A 34 -8.15 12.51 -3.23
CA ALA A 34 -8.41 13.03 -1.90
C ALA A 34 -7.40 12.53 -0.87
N TYR A 35 -7.26 13.28 0.21
CA TYR A 35 -6.48 12.87 1.37
C TYR A 35 -7.02 13.54 2.63
N PHE A 36 -6.66 13.01 3.79
CA PHE A 36 -6.90 13.60 5.10
C PHE A 36 -5.56 14.12 5.62
N TYR A 37 -5.56 15.29 6.23
CA TYR A 37 -4.35 15.93 6.72
C TYR A 37 -4.56 16.54 8.10
N ASP A 38 -3.74 16.10 9.05
CA ASP A 38 -3.63 16.66 10.38
C ASP A 38 -2.26 17.34 10.55
N LYS A 39 -2.28 18.61 10.95
CA LYS A 39 -1.09 19.47 10.93
C LYS A 39 -0.19 19.17 12.12
N GLY A 40 1.12 19.08 11.87
CA GLY A 40 2.12 18.87 12.90
C GLY A 40 2.30 20.10 13.81
N TYR A 41 2.84 19.86 15.00
CA TYR A 41 3.06 20.89 16.02
C TYR A 41 4.30 20.62 16.86
N GLY A 42 4.77 21.65 17.58
CA GLY A 42 5.97 21.57 18.42
C GLY A 42 7.19 21.07 17.64
N GLU A 43 7.94 20.14 18.22
CA GLU A 43 9.13 19.54 17.60
C GLU A 43 8.82 18.68 16.35
N GLY A 44 7.55 18.28 16.16
CA GLY A 44 7.07 17.52 15.01
C GLY A 44 6.64 18.37 13.82
N ALA A 45 6.58 19.70 13.96
CA ALA A 45 5.98 20.59 12.95
C ALA A 45 6.67 20.56 11.58
N ASP A 46 7.96 20.22 11.52
CA ASP A 46 8.72 20.08 10.27
C ASP A 46 8.87 18.63 9.81
N ASN A 47 8.21 17.68 10.47
CA ASN A 47 8.30 16.26 10.13
C ASN A 47 6.98 15.75 9.54
N TRP A 48 7.06 14.80 8.62
CA TRP A 48 5.92 14.35 7.81
C TRP A 48 5.80 12.83 7.77
N VAL A 49 4.59 12.31 7.96
CA VAL A 49 4.21 10.92 7.67
C VAL A 49 3.09 10.95 6.63
N VAL A 50 3.34 10.38 5.46
CA VAL A 50 2.33 10.21 4.41
C VAL A 50 2.00 8.73 4.28
N TYR A 51 0.75 8.37 4.56
CA TYR A 51 0.27 7.00 4.53
C TYR A 51 -0.61 6.77 3.29
N LEU A 52 -0.24 5.79 2.47
CA LEU A 52 -0.99 5.35 1.29
C LEU A 52 -1.97 4.24 1.69
N GLU A 53 -3.26 4.50 1.50
CA GLU A 53 -4.29 3.50 1.73
C GLU A 53 -4.14 2.28 0.81
N GLY A 54 -4.52 1.10 1.30
CA GLY A 54 -4.65 -0.13 0.51
C GLY A 54 -6.10 -0.48 0.14
N GLY A 55 -6.29 -1.68 -0.42
CA GLY A 55 -7.63 -2.16 -0.77
C GLY A 55 -7.69 -3.11 -1.95
N GLY A 56 -6.63 -3.90 -2.17
CA GLY A 56 -6.54 -4.78 -3.33
C GLY A 56 -6.49 -4.02 -4.65
N TRP A 57 -6.89 -4.69 -5.71
CA TRP A 57 -6.84 -4.19 -7.07
C TRP A 57 -8.04 -4.67 -7.86
N CYS A 58 -8.32 -4.01 -8.98
CA CYS A 58 -9.27 -4.46 -9.98
C CYS A 58 -8.60 -4.45 -11.36
N ALA A 59 -8.97 -5.34 -12.28
CA ALA A 59 -8.27 -5.49 -13.56
C ALA A 59 -9.17 -5.86 -14.74
N ASN A 60 -10.47 -5.57 -14.62
CA ASN A 60 -11.44 -5.63 -15.70
C ASN A 60 -12.56 -4.64 -15.41
N THR A 61 -13.31 -4.26 -16.45
CA THR A 61 -14.33 -3.20 -16.38
C THR A 61 -15.39 -3.46 -15.31
N ASP A 62 -16.02 -4.63 -15.33
CA ASP A 62 -17.14 -4.95 -14.43
C ASP A 62 -16.69 -4.97 -12.96
N PHE A 63 -15.59 -5.65 -12.69
CA PHE A 63 -15.04 -5.71 -11.34
C PHE A 63 -14.50 -4.36 -10.87
N CYS A 64 -13.92 -3.55 -11.75
CA CYS A 64 -13.48 -2.20 -11.39
C CYS A 64 -14.64 -1.26 -11.07
N HIS A 65 -15.79 -1.39 -11.73
CA HIS A 65 -17.00 -0.65 -11.37
C HIS A 65 -17.51 -1.01 -9.96
N GLU A 66 -17.56 -2.30 -9.65
CA GLU A 66 -17.92 -2.75 -8.31
C GLU A 66 -16.90 -2.25 -7.27
N TRP A 67 -15.60 -2.42 -7.57
CA TRP A 67 -14.52 -2.02 -6.69
C TRP A 67 -14.56 -0.52 -6.36
N ILE A 68 -14.66 0.35 -7.37
CA ILE A 68 -14.69 1.81 -7.17
C ILE A 68 -15.96 2.27 -6.44
N SER A 69 -17.06 1.53 -6.51
CA SER A 69 -18.30 1.90 -5.80
C SER A 69 -18.11 2.05 -4.29
N THR A 70 -17.13 1.32 -3.73
CA THR A 70 -16.77 1.34 -2.30
C THR A 70 -15.59 2.28 -1.97
N LYS A 71 -14.87 2.76 -2.98
CA LYS A 71 -13.62 3.54 -2.84
C LYS A 71 -13.71 4.95 -3.44
N SER A 72 -14.79 5.26 -4.15
CA SER A 72 -15.10 6.55 -4.76
C SER A 72 -14.98 7.70 -3.77
N THR A 73 -14.25 8.76 -4.13
CA THR A 73 -14.13 9.92 -3.25
C THR A 73 -15.42 10.73 -3.19
N PHE A 74 -16.33 10.59 -4.16
CA PHE A 74 -17.69 11.14 -4.06
C PHE A 74 -18.46 10.53 -2.89
N LYS A 75 -18.35 9.21 -2.70
CA LYS A 75 -19.17 8.42 -1.75
C LYS A 75 -18.48 8.14 -0.42
N ARG A 76 -17.15 8.24 -0.34
CA ARG A 76 -16.38 8.02 0.88
C ARG A 76 -16.79 8.99 2.00
N GLU A 77 -16.76 8.48 3.23
CA GLU A 77 -16.89 9.25 4.47
C GLU A 77 -15.95 10.47 4.48
N LYS A 78 -16.48 11.62 4.89
CA LYS A 78 -15.76 12.90 4.80
C LYS A 78 -14.95 13.20 6.05
N LYS A 79 -15.11 12.39 7.09
CA LYS A 79 -14.40 12.51 8.37
C LYS A 79 -13.73 11.20 8.75
N MET A 80 -12.49 11.27 9.20
CA MET A 80 -11.74 10.09 9.62
C MET A 80 -11.03 10.36 10.94
N GLN A 81 -11.03 9.35 11.82
CA GLN A 81 -10.13 9.33 12.96
C GLN A 81 -8.83 8.65 12.53
N PHE A 82 -7.71 9.33 12.74
CA PHE A 82 -6.41 8.70 12.54
C PHE A 82 -6.11 7.69 13.64
N ARG A 83 -5.40 6.63 13.24
CA ARG A 83 -5.05 5.50 14.09
C ARG A 83 -3.62 5.06 13.80
N HIS A 84 -3.07 4.21 14.66
CA HIS A 84 -1.76 3.59 14.50
C HIS A 84 -0.64 4.63 14.29
N ILE A 85 0.16 4.51 13.23
CA ILE A 85 1.24 5.44 12.90
C ILE A 85 0.77 6.89 12.68
N LEU A 86 -0.53 7.10 12.45
CA LEU A 86 -1.15 8.42 12.33
C LEU A 86 -1.90 8.86 13.60
N ALA A 87 -2.00 8.02 14.63
CA ALA A 87 -2.78 8.35 15.83
C ALA A 87 -2.26 9.65 16.48
N PRO A 88 -3.14 10.57 16.92
CA PRO A 88 -2.74 11.79 17.62
C PRO A 88 -2.33 11.56 19.08
N GLU A 89 -2.67 10.40 19.65
CA GLU A 89 -2.35 10.09 21.03
C GLU A 89 -0.91 9.59 21.16
N GLN A 90 -0.07 10.33 21.90
CA GLN A 90 1.33 9.95 22.16
C GLN A 90 1.48 8.56 22.82
N THR A 91 0.47 8.10 23.57
CA THR A 91 0.49 6.76 24.18
C THR A 91 0.33 5.64 23.15
N ILE A 92 -0.26 5.92 21.99
CA ILE A 92 -0.46 5.00 20.88
C ILE A 92 0.66 5.18 19.84
N ASN A 93 0.99 6.44 19.53
CA ASN A 93 1.96 6.86 18.52
C ASN A 93 3.04 7.76 19.13
N PRO A 94 3.93 7.21 19.98
CA PRO A 94 4.88 8.00 20.75
C PRO A 94 5.86 8.80 19.91
N ASP A 95 6.18 8.31 18.72
CA ASP A 95 7.24 8.86 17.87
C ASP A 95 6.71 9.90 16.87
N PHE A 96 5.46 9.77 16.39
CA PHE A 96 4.95 10.57 15.29
C PHE A 96 3.65 11.32 15.59
N TYR A 97 3.11 11.25 16.81
CA TYR A 97 1.83 11.87 17.16
C TYR A 97 1.74 13.38 16.89
N ASN A 98 2.87 14.09 16.93
CA ASN A 98 2.95 15.53 16.70
C ASN A 98 3.51 15.90 15.31
N TRP A 99 3.72 14.93 14.42
CA TRP A 99 4.15 15.17 13.03
C TRP A 99 2.97 15.64 12.18
N ASN A 100 3.26 16.21 11.01
CA ASN A 100 2.29 16.34 9.94
C ASN A 100 1.89 14.93 9.48
N ARG A 101 0.62 14.58 9.64
CA ARG A 101 0.11 13.23 9.41
C ARG A 101 -0.88 13.27 8.26
N VAL A 102 -0.66 12.46 7.25
CA VAL A 102 -1.48 12.45 6.02
C VAL A 102 -1.93 11.02 5.71
N PHE A 103 -3.20 10.87 5.38
CA PHE A 103 -3.77 9.62 4.85
C PHE A 103 -4.30 9.87 3.44
N VAL A 104 -3.69 9.25 2.43
CA VAL A 104 -4.05 9.41 1.02
C VAL A 104 -5.10 8.36 0.65
N ALA A 105 -6.24 8.83 0.14
CA ALA A 105 -7.35 7.97 -0.27
C ALA A 105 -6.99 7.16 -1.52
N TYR A 106 -7.13 5.84 -1.45
CA TYR A 106 -6.88 4.94 -2.57
C TYR A 106 -8.14 4.75 -3.40
N CYS A 107 -8.11 5.19 -4.66
CA CYS A 107 -9.27 5.20 -5.54
C CYS A 107 -8.95 4.83 -7.00
N ASP A 108 -7.73 4.38 -7.30
CA ASP A 108 -7.29 4.05 -8.66
C ASP A 108 -7.26 2.54 -8.95
N GLY A 109 -7.24 1.69 -7.93
CA GLY A 109 -7.24 0.23 -8.10
C GLY A 109 -5.96 -0.37 -8.68
N SER A 110 -4.86 0.40 -8.74
CA SER A 110 -3.58 0.04 -9.37
C SER A 110 -2.35 0.33 -8.49
N SER A 111 -2.51 0.41 -7.16
CA SER A 111 -1.42 0.79 -6.24
C SER A 111 -0.76 2.13 -6.58
N PHE A 112 -1.53 3.12 -7.06
CA PHE A 112 -0.99 4.41 -7.49
C PHE A 112 0.05 4.30 -8.62
N MET A 113 0.01 3.27 -9.47
CA MET A 113 1.00 3.04 -10.54
C MET A 113 0.44 3.20 -11.96
N GLY A 114 -0.87 3.03 -12.16
CA GLY A 114 -1.48 3.04 -13.48
C GLY A 114 -1.47 4.42 -14.14
N ASP A 115 -1.23 4.47 -15.46
CA ASP A 115 -1.49 5.65 -16.28
C ASP A 115 -1.85 5.30 -17.74
N VAL A 116 -3.13 5.44 -18.07
CA VAL A 116 -3.68 5.24 -19.43
C VAL A 116 -4.50 6.45 -19.85
N GLU A 117 -4.12 7.08 -20.97
CA GLU A 117 -4.75 8.30 -21.49
C GLU A 117 -6.21 8.11 -21.86
N GLU A 118 -6.51 6.97 -22.44
CA GLU A 118 -7.83 6.64 -22.90
C GLU A 118 -8.72 6.27 -21.71
N VAL A 119 -9.90 6.85 -21.70
CA VAL A 119 -10.99 6.35 -20.85
C VAL A 119 -11.47 5.03 -21.43
N THR A 120 -11.77 4.04 -20.58
CA THR A 120 -12.21 2.72 -21.02
C THR A 120 -13.52 2.84 -21.81
N PRO A 121 -13.57 2.47 -23.11
CA PRO A 121 -14.75 2.67 -23.94
C PRO A 121 -16.00 2.01 -23.34
N GLY A 122 -17.12 2.72 -23.35
CA GLY A 122 -18.41 2.21 -22.86
C GLY A 122 -18.56 2.09 -21.34
N SER A 123 -17.54 2.44 -20.55
CA SER A 123 -17.56 2.33 -19.07
C SER A 123 -17.18 3.61 -18.33
N ASN A 124 -16.57 4.58 -19.01
CA ASN A 124 -16.08 5.82 -18.41
C ASN A 124 -15.03 5.65 -17.29
N LEU A 125 -14.45 4.44 -17.13
CA LEU A 125 -13.41 4.21 -16.15
C LEU A 125 -12.08 4.84 -16.57
N THR A 126 -11.51 5.65 -15.68
CA THR A 126 -10.16 6.23 -15.83
C THR A 126 -9.11 5.38 -15.11
N ARG A 127 -7.83 5.49 -15.47
CA ARG A 127 -6.75 4.66 -14.91
C ARG A 127 -5.51 5.51 -14.66
N ARG A 128 -5.55 6.30 -13.58
CA ARG A 128 -4.64 7.46 -13.34
C ARG A 128 -3.89 7.41 -12.01
N GLY A 129 -3.64 6.22 -11.48
CA GLY A 129 -2.99 6.03 -10.18
C GLY A 129 -1.70 6.83 -9.99
N ALA A 130 -0.80 6.82 -10.97
CA ALA A 130 0.45 7.57 -10.88
C ALA A 130 0.23 9.09 -10.82
N ARG A 131 -0.71 9.60 -11.64
CA ARG A 131 -1.08 11.04 -11.64
C ARG A 131 -1.71 11.47 -10.33
N ILE A 132 -2.50 10.60 -9.70
CA ILE A 132 -3.09 10.86 -8.38
C ILE A 132 -1.98 11.03 -7.35
N PHE A 133 -1.00 10.13 -7.32
CA PHE A 133 0.14 10.24 -6.42
C PHE A 133 0.87 11.57 -6.62
N ASP A 134 1.24 11.90 -7.86
CA ASP A 134 1.97 13.12 -8.18
C ASP A 134 1.20 14.38 -7.76
N ALA A 135 -0.10 14.46 -8.07
CA ALA A 135 -0.93 15.61 -7.74
C ALA A 135 -1.09 15.79 -6.22
N VAL A 136 -1.27 14.69 -5.48
CA VAL A 136 -1.35 14.75 -4.01
C VAL A 136 -0.01 15.20 -3.43
N MET A 137 1.11 14.63 -3.87
CA MET A 137 2.43 15.04 -3.37
C MET A 137 2.74 16.50 -3.69
N GLU A 138 2.40 16.99 -4.89
CA GLU A 138 2.54 18.40 -5.27
C GLU A 138 1.78 19.34 -4.32
N ASP A 139 0.53 19.00 -3.98
CA ASP A 139 -0.27 19.80 -3.04
C ASP A 139 0.32 19.74 -1.61
N LEU A 140 0.81 18.59 -1.15
CA LEU A 140 1.48 18.47 0.16
C LEU A 140 2.80 19.27 0.21
N LEU A 141 3.58 19.26 -0.87
CA LEU A 141 4.79 20.09 -1.01
C LEU A 141 4.44 21.57 -0.87
N ALA A 142 3.36 22.02 -1.52
CA ALA A 142 2.87 23.40 -1.42
C ALA A 142 2.41 23.76 0.01
N LYS A 143 1.91 22.79 0.78
CA LYS A 143 1.52 22.97 2.19
C LYS A 143 2.66 22.93 3.20
N GLY A 144 3.89 22.75 2.73
CA GLY A 144 5.09 22.85 3.56
C GLY A 144 5.96 21.60 3.57
N MET A 145 5.52 20.49 2.99
CA MET A 145 6.31 19.25 2.95
C MET A 145 7.66 19.43 2.23
N LYS A 146 7.75 20.39 1.30
CA LYS A 146 9.01 20.75 0.62
C LYS A 146 10.14 21.19 1.57
N ASN A 147 9.77 21.64 2.78
CA ASN A 147 10.70 22.10 3.82
C ASN A 147 10.87 21.07 4.93
N ALA A 148 10.40 19.83 4.75
CA ALA A 148 10.43 18.84 5.82
C ALA A 148 11.87 18.57 6.28
N LYS A 149 12.05 18.40 7.59
CA LYS A 149 13.30 17.92 8.22
C LYS A 149 13.39 16.41 8.17
N ASN A 150 12.29 15.71 8.41
CA ASN A 150 12.18 14.26 8.29
C ASN A 150 10.89 13.89 7.56
N ALA A 151 10.92 12.87 6.71
CA ALA A 151 9.74 12.41 5.99
C ALA A 151 9.65 10.88 5.95
N ILE A 152 8.45 10.35 6.14
CA ILE A 152 8.13 8.93 6.00
C ILE A 152 7.05 8.78 4.93
N LEU A 153 7.32 7.92 3.94
CA LEU A 153 6.27 7.36 3.09
C LEU A 153 5.90 5.99 3.67
N SER A 154 4.65 5.77 3.99
CA SER A 154 4.15 4.51 4.53
C SER A 154 2.93 4.06 3.77
N GLY A 155 2.59 2.78 3.85
CA GLY A 155 1.31 2.31 3.35
C GLY A 155 1.06 0.86 3.69
N GLY A 156 -0.20 0.45 3.60
CA GLY A 156 -0.66 -0.90 3.92
C GLY A 156 -1.19 -1.63 2.70
N SER A 157 -0.92 -2.93 2.56
CA SER A 157 -1.45 -3.76 1.46
C SER A 157 -1.06 -3.19 0.08
N ALA A 158 -2.03 -2.90 -0.80
CA ALA A 158 -1.79 -2.22 -2.07
C ALA A 158 -1.05 -0.86 -1.90
N GLY A 159 -1.27 -0.14 -0.81
CA GLY A 159 -0.52 1.07 -0.46
C GLY A 159 0.90 0.80 0.06
N GLY A 160 1.13 -0.37 0.66
CA GLY A 160 2.46 -0.85 1.03
C GLY A 160 3.28 -1.20 -0.22
N MET A 161 2.66 -1.88 -1.18
CA MET A 161 3.24 -2.07 -2.51
C MET A 161 3.54 -0.72 -3.19
N ALA A 162 2.59 0.22 -3.17
CA ALA A 162 2.79 1.56 -3.72
C ALA A 162 3.98 2.28 -3.05
N THR A 163 4.12 2.14 -1.73
CA THR A 163 5.23 2.72 -0.96
C THR A 163 6.58 2.23 -1.47
N ILE A 164 6.70 0.94 -1.82
CA ILE A 164 7.92 0.36 -2.38
C ILE A 164 8.25 1.01 -3.73
N TYR A 165 7.29 1.03 -4.65
CA TYR A 165 7.51 1.55 -6.01
C TYR A 165 7.74 3.07 -6.05
N HIS A 166 7.10 3.82 -5.17
CA HIS A 166 7.23 5.27 -5.08
C HIS A 166 8.36 5.75 -4.17
N CYS A 167 9.06 4.84 -3.46
CA CYS A 167 9.97 5.20 -2.38
C CYS A 167 11.08 6.18 -2.80
N ASP A 168 11.82 5.86 -3.87
CA ASP A 168 12.91 6.71 -4.35
C ASP A 168 12.41 8.00 -5.00
N GLY A 169 11.26 7.94 -5.68
CA GLY A 169 10.59 9.12 -6.24
C GLY A 169 10.18 10.10 -5.16
N PHE A 170 9.57 9.61 -4.06
CA PHE A 170 9.17 10.41 -2.92
C PHE A 170 10.37 11.09 -2.24
N ARG A 171 11.49 10.37 -2.06
CA ARG A 171 12.74 10.98 -1.56
C ARG A 171 13.21 12.13 -2.46
N ALA A 172 13.13 11.96 -3.78
CA ALA A 172 13.57 12.98 -4.74
C ALA A 172 12.73 14.27 -4.68
N LEU A 173 11.48 14.20 -4.21
CA LEU A 173 10.60 15.37 -4.06
C LEU A 173 11.01 16.33 -2.94
N ILE A 174 11.76 15.85 -1.95
CA ILE A 174 12.09 16.62 -0.75
C ILE A 174 13.61 16.56 -0.52
N PRO A 175 14.48 17.03 -1.44
CA PRO A 175 15.93 16.78 -1.35
C PRO A 175 16.63 17.40 -0.13
N GLY A 176 15.97 18.31 0.61
CA GLY A 176 16.53 19.03 1.75
C GLY A 176 16.29 18.42 3.15
N ALA A 177 15.45 17.40 3.27
CA ALA A 177 15.27 16.70 4.55
C ALA A 177 16.55 15.94 4.99
N THR A 178 16.70 15.81 6.29
CA THR A 178 17.84 15.14 6.91
C THR A 178 17.67 13.62 6.92
N ARG A 179 16.44 13.12 7.10
CA ARG A 179 16.14 11.69 7.12
C ARG A 179 14.86 11.37 6.36
N TYR A 180 14.92 10.25 5.64
CA TYR A 180 13.80 9.70 4.89
C TYR A 180 13.78 8.20 5.10
N LYS A 181 12.58 7.67 5.30
CA LYS A 181 12.35 6.23 5.35
C LYS A 181 11.06 5.90 4.62
N CYS A 182 11.03 4.73 3.99
CA CYS A 182 9.80 4.14 3.51
C CYS A 182 9.40 3.00 4.44
N ILE A 183 8.12 2.85 4.74
CA ILE A 183 7.59 1.76 5.58
C ILE A 183 6.49 1.05 4.80
N ALA A 184 6.82 -0.11 4.25
CA ALA A 184 5.86 -0.93 3.52
C ALA A 184 5.28 -1.99 4.46
N ASP A 185 4.01 -1.86 4.80
CA ASP A 185 3.28 -2.83 5.60
C ASP A 185 2.40 -3.71 4.71
N SER A 186 2.58 -5.02 4.81
CA SER A 186 1.84 -6.04 4.05
C SER A 186 1.92 -5.77 2.54
N GLY A 187 3.08 -5.27 2.09
CA GLY A 187 3.32 -4.78 0.74
C GLY A 187 4.08 -5.76 -0.14
N ILE A 188 4.73 -6.78 0.42
CA ILE A 188 5.48 -7.80 -0.30
C ILE A 188 4.55 -8.94 -0.72
N PHE A 189 4.09 -8.86 -1.96
CA PHE A 189 3.40 -9.94 -2.62
C PHE A 189 4.42 -10.81 -3.37
N THR A 190 4.24 -12.13 -3.31
CA THR A 190 5.14 -13.10 -3.96
C THR A 190 4.36 -14.10 -4.82
N PRO A 191 4.86 -14.50 -6.00
CA PRO A 191 4.38 -15.70 -6.66
C PRO A 191 4.92 -16.96 -5.96
N ALA A 192 5.96 -16.83 -5.13
CA ALA A 192 6.90 -17.84 -4.64
C ALA A 192 7.69 -18.50 -5.78
N ASP A 193 9.03 -18.54 -5.69
CA ASP A 193 9.92 -19.09 -6.74
C ASP A 193 9.59 -20.54 -7.13
N LYS A 194 8.95 -21.26 -6.22
CA LYS A 194 8.47 -22.62 -6.40
C LYS A 194 7.23 -22.65 -7.32
N LYS A 195 7.45 -22.81 -8.63
CA LYS A 195 6.39 -22.83 -9.68
C LYS A 195 5.32 -23.90 -9.48
N ASP A 196 5.65 -25.01 -8.84
CA ASP A 196 4.72 -26.09 -8.50
C ASP A 196 3.87 -25.80 -7.24
N LEU A 197 4.10 -24.66 -6.57
CA LEU A 197 3.27 -24.23 -5.46
C LEU A 197 1.86 -23.87 -5.96
N ILE A 198 0.83 -24.36 -5.26
CA ILE A 198 -0.57 -24.11 -5.59
C ILE A 198 -0.84 -22.62 -5.83
N GLY A 199 -1.50 -22.32 -6.95
CA GLY A 199 -1.90 -20.96 -7.35
C GLY A 199 -0.79 -20.04 -7.84
N TYR A 200 0.43 -20.55 -8.12
CA TYR A 200 1.52 -19.77 -8.74
C TYR A 200 1.04 -19.03 -10.00
N GLU A 201 0.47 -19.76 -10.97
CA GLU A 201 -0.01 -19.18 -12.24
C GLU A 201 -1.10 -18.12 -12.00
N LYS A 202 -1.99 -18.35 -11.03
CA LYS A 202 -3.05 -17.39 -10.66
C LYS A 202 -2.45 -16.09 -10.11
N ARG A 203 -1.39 -16.16 -9.29
CA ARG A 203 -0.69 -14.99 -8.75
C ARG A 203 0.01 -14.21 -9.87
N VAL A 204 0.73 -14.90 -10.76
CA VAL A 204 1.42 -14.28 -11.91
C VAL A 204 0.41 -13.62 -12.86
N HIS A 205 -0.64 -14.36 -13.24
CA HIS A 205 -1.68 -13.87 -14.14
C HIS A 205 -2.49 -12.69 -13.59
N ARG A 206 -2.57 -12.53 -12.27
CA ARG A 206 -3.17 -11.35 -11.64
C ARG A 206 -2.43 -10.07 -12.05
N PHE A 207 -1.10 -10.09 -12.04
CA PHE A 207 -0.30 -8.93 -12.42
C PHE A 207 -0.27 -8.72 -13.93
N ASP A 208 -0.36 -9.79 -14.74
CA ASP A 208 -0.60 -9.65 -16.20
C ASP A 208 -1.86 -8.85 -16.48
N LYS A 209 -2.97 -9.18 -15.80
CA LYS A 209 -4.25 -8.48 -15.94
C LYS A 209 -4.16 -7.03 -15.47
N LEU A 210 -3.47 -6.78 -14.35
CA LEU A 210 -3.26 -5.42 -13.84
C LEU A 210 -2.50 -4.55 -14.83
N ILE A 211 -1.41 -5.07 -15.41
CA ILE A 211 -0.63 -4.39 -16.45
C ILE A 211 -1.52 -4.09 -17.66
N ALA A 212 -2.20 -5.11 -18.19
CA ALA A 212 -3.02 -4.96 -19.39
C ALA A 212 -4.16 -3.95 -19.20
N PHE A 213 -4.76 -3.91 -18.01
CA PHE A 213 -5.89 -3.02 -17.74
C PHE A 213 -5.43 -1.59 -17.41
N HIS A 214 -4.44 -1.42 -16.52
CA HIS A 214 -4.02 -0.13 -15.94
C HIS A 214 -2.74 0.47 -16.55
N GLY A 215 -2.04 -0.23 -17.43
CA GLY A 215 -0.79 0.26 -18.04
C GLY A 215 0.33 0.52 -17.04
N THR A 216 0.40 -0.30 -15.99
CA THR A 216 1.35 -0.14 -14.88
C THR A 216 2.79 -0.48 -15.24
N ASP A 217 3.03 -1.13 -16.38
CA ASP A 217 4.37 -1.47 -16.89
C ASP A 217 5.27 -0.25 -17.10
N LYS A 218 4.67 0.91 -17.42
CA LYS A 218 5.37 2.19 -17.56
C LYS A 218 6.05 2.65 -16.26
N PHE A 219 5.52 2.23 -15.11
CA PHE A 219 6.04 2.60 -13.80
C PHE A 219 7.12 1.63 -13.29
N LEU A 220 7.26 0.45 -13.90
CA LEU A 220 8.19 -0.56 -13.41
C LEU A 220 9.65 -0.21 -13.76
N PRO A 221 10.60 -0.50 -12.85
CA PRO A 221 11.97 -0.11 -13.04
C PRO A 221 12.63 -0.90 -14.19
N LYS A 222 13.42 -0.19 -15.01
CA LYS A 222 14.21 -0.79 -16.10
C LYS A 222 15.25 -1.79 -15.61
N SER A 223 15.73 -1.62 -14.37
CA SER A 223 16.66 -2.56 -13.72
C SER A 223 16.08 -3.96 -13.55
N CYS A 224 14.74 -4.09 -13.50
CA CYS A 224 14.03 -5.36 -13.46
C CYS A 224 13.52 -5.77 -14.85
N THR A 225 12.80 -4.88 -15.56
CA THR A 225 12.13 -5.22 -16.83
C THR A 225 13.10 -5.56 -17.98
N SER A 226 14.40 -5.25 -17.83
CA SER A 226 15.44 -5.69 -18.77
C SER A 226 15.95 -7.11 -18.52
N LYS A 227 15.67 -7.71 -17.35
CA LYS A 227 16.20 -9.01 -16.91
C LYS A 227 15.14 -10.11 -16.86
N MET A 228 13.87 -9.75 -16.72
CA MET A 228 12.76 -10.69 -16.60
C MET A 228 11.48 -10.14 -17.23
N SER A 229 10.45 -10.97 -17.31
CA SER A 229 9.15 -10.54 -17.82
C SER A 229 8.53 -9.45 -16.94
N VAL A 230 7.83 -8.52 -17.58
CA VAL A 230 7.28 -7.31 -16.95
C VAL A 230 6.37 -7.62 -15.75
N ASN A 231 5.58 -8.68 -15.84
CA ASN A 231 4.70 -9.14 -14.76
C ASN A 231 5.46 -9.62 -13.51
N LEU A 232 6.65 -10.19 -13.65
CA LEU A 232 7.46 -10.58 -12.51
C LEU A 232 8.01 -9.35 -11.78
N CYS A 233 8.23 -8.25 -12.50
CA CYS A 233 8.64 -6.98 -11.92
C CYS A 233 7.55 -6.26 -11.12
N HIS A 234 6.30 -6.76 -11.15
CA HIS A 234 5.25 -6.28 -10.25
C HIS A 234 5.33 -6.90 -8.86
N PHE A 235 5.99 -8.04 -8.69
CA PHE A 235 6.23 -8.61 -7.38
C PHE A 235 7.40 -7.89 -6.70
N PRO A 236 7.18 -7.25 -5.55
CA PRO A 236 8.21 -6.43 -4.89
C PRO A 236 9.52 -7.15 -4.61
N GLU A 237 9.49 -8.47 -4.43
CA GLU A 237 10.69 -9.29 -4.26
C GLU A 237 11.75 -9.11 -5.37
N ASN A 238 11.32 -8.74 -6.58
CA ASN A 238 12.17 -8.61 -7.77
C ASN A 238 12.72 -7.19 -7.96
N VAL A 239 12.22 -6.20 -7.21
CA VAL A 239 12.59 -4.78 -7.38
C VAL A 239 13.12 -4.15 -6.10
N VAL A 240 12.76 -4.70 -4.93
CA VAL A 240 13.02 -4.06 -3.64
C VAL A 240 14.51 -3.85 -3.34
N ARG A 241 15.38 -4.71 -3.89
CA ARG A 241 16.84 -4.58 -3.73
C ARG A 241 17.44 -3.45 -4.57
N ASP A 242 16.72 -2.95 -5.56
CA ASP A 242 17.16 -1.81 -6.39
C ASP A 242 16.79 -0.46 -5.74
N ILE A 243 15.97 -0.47 -4.68
CA ILE A 243 15.57 0.74 -3.96
C ILE A 243 16.76 1.29 -3.18
N GLN A 244 17.03 2.57 -3.42
CA GLN A 244 18.18 3.27 -2.82
C GLN A 244 17.85 3.88 -1.46
N THR A 245 16.58 4.18 -1.24
CA THR A 245 16.09 4.80 -0.01
C THR A 245 15.88 3.74 1.09
N PRO A 246 16.24 4.04 2.36
CA PRO A 246 16.01 3.10 3.45
C PRO A 246 14.55 2.66 3.53
N LEU A 247 14.32 1.35 3.43
CA LEU A 247 13.00 0.73 3.43
C LEU A 247 12.86 -0.18 4.64
N PHE A 248 11.77 -0.05 5.37
CA PHE A 248 11.38 -0.97 6.43
C PHE A 248 10.15 -1.76 5.99
N ILE A 249 10.24 -3.08 6.04
CA ILE A 249 9.18 -3.99 5.61
C ILE A 249 8.50 -4.60 6.83
N ILE A 250 7.19 -4.59 6.87
CA ILE A 250 6.38 -5.21 7.91
C ILE A 250 5.51 -6.25 7.24
N GLU A 251 5.66 -7.51 7.60
CA GLU A 251 4.94 -8.61 6.94
C GLU A 251 4.39 -9.62 7.92
N SER A 252 3.23 -10.17 7.57
CA SER A 252 2.81 -11.45 8.11
C SER A 252 3.28 -12.58 7.21
N SER A 253 3.98 -13.56 7.78
CA SER A 253 4.31 -14.80 7.07
C SER A 253 3.07 -15.66 6.75
N TYR A 254 1.90 -15.26 7.26
CA TYR A 254 0.59 -15.81 6.96
C TYR A 254 -0.36 -14.67 6.58
N ASP A 255 0.06 -13.77 5.70
CA ASP A 255 -0.82 -12.73 5.16
C ASP A 255 -2.08 -13.37 4.58
N SER A 256 -3.23 -13.02 5.17
CA SER A 256 -4.49 -13.68 4.82
C SER A 256 -4.87 -13.40 3.36
N PHE A 257 -4.53 -12.23 2.80
CA PHE A 257 -4.82 -11.93 1.40
C PHE A 257 -4.05 -12.86 0.46
N GLN A 258 -2.76 -13.06 0.70
CA GLN A 258 -1.94 -13.98 -0.08
C GLN A 258 -2.41 -15.43 0.09
N ILE A 259 -2.89 -15.82 1.27
CA ILE A 259 -3.45 -17.15 1.51
C ILE A 259 -4.77 -17.34 0.75
N TYR A 260 -5.77 -16.50 1.00
CA TYR A 260 -7.12 -16.72 0.44
C TYR A 260 -7.14 -16.50 -1.08
N THR A 261 -6.43 -15.50 -1.61
CA THR A 261 -6.42 -15.22 -3.06
C THR A 261 -5.38 -16.01 -3.82
N GLY A 262 -4.33 -16.44 -3.14
CA GLY A 262 -3.14 -17.02 -3.75
C GLY A 262 -3.16 -18.54 -3.71
N LEU A 263 -3.66 -19.17 -2.64
CA LEU A 263 -3.64 -20.64 -2.51
C LEU A 263 -4.94 -21.31 -2.98
N ASP A 264 -5.99 -20.54 -3.21
CA ASP A 264 -7.19 -21.04 -3.85
C ASP A 264 -6.90 -21.43 -5.32
N PRO A 265 -7.04 -22.72 -5.69
CA PRO A 265 -6.81 -23.21 -7.05
C PRO A 265 -7.80 -22.66 -8.09
N GLY A 266 -8.84 -21.91 -7.67
CA GLY A 266 -9.83 -21.34 -8.59
C GLY A 266 -10.87 -22.37 -9.06
N LEU A 267 -11.14 -23.37 -8.22
CA LEU A 267 -12.25 -24.31 -8.44
C LEU A 267 -13.60 -23.57 -8.28
N PRO A 268 -14.71 -24.12 -8.78
CA PRO A 268 -16.04 -23.55 -8.56
C PRO A 268 -16.30 -23.28 -7.07
N TYR A 269 -17.06 -22.23 -6.73
CA TYR A 269 -17.34 -21.84 -5.34
C TYR A 269 -17.92 -22.99 -4.48
N SER A 270 -18.66 -23.92 -5.09
CA SER A 270 -19.18 -25.15 -4.48
C SER A 270 -18.11 -26.17 -4.08
N GLU A 271 -16.88 -26.02 -4.58
CA GLU A 271 -15.74 -26.94 -4.39
C GLU A 271 -14.57 -26.28 -3.65
N THR A 272 -14.60 -24.95 -3.44
CA THR A 272 -13.53 -24.23 -2.73
C THR A 272 -13.89 -23.99 -1.27
N THR A 273 -13.23 -24.69 -0.34
CA THR A 273 -13.28 -24.37 1.09
C THR A 273 -12.30 -23.25 1.48
N TRP A 274 -11.53 -22.71 0.52
CA TRP A 274 -10.49 -21.70 0.75
C TRP A 274 -11.03 -20.36 1.23
N TYR A 275 -12.23 -19.96 0.81
CA TYR A 275 -12.83 -18.71 1.30
C TYR A 275 -13.11 -18.78 2.82
N GLY A 276 -13.65 -19.89 3.32
CA GLY A 276 -13.84 -20.11 4.75
C GLY A 276 -12.50 -20.18 5.48
N CYS A 277 -11.60 -21.06 5.01
CA CYS A 277 -10.28 -21.28 5.58
C CYS A 277 -9.41 -20.01 5.66
N GLY A 278 -9.37 -19.20 4.60
CA GLY A 278 -8.59 -17.96 4.56
C GLY A 278 -9.16 -16.82 5.42
N ASN A 279 -10.38 -16.97 5.93
CA ASN A 279 -11.00 -16.02 6.86
C ASN A 279 -10.95 -16.50 8.31
N ASP A 280 -11.10 -17.80 8.51
CA ASP A 280 -11.07 -18.45 9.82
C ASP A 280 -10.44 -19.84 9.68
N LEU A 281 -9.35 -20.02 10.42
CA LEU A 281 -8.50 -21.20 10.34
C LEU A 281 -9.22 -22.47 10.84
N ASP A 282 -10.29 -22.33 11.63
CA ASP A 282 -11.07 -23.46 12.12
C ASP A 282 -11.84 -24.16 10.99
N PHE A 283 -12.06 -23.48 9.85
CA PHE A 283 -12.66 -24.08 8.65
C PHE A 283 -11.63 -24.69 7.69
N CYS A 284 -10.33 -24.63 8.01
CA CYS A 284 -9.30 -25.21 7.17
C CYS A 284 -9.20 -26.73 7.33
N THR A 285 -9.12 -27.43 6.21
CA THR A 285 -8.75 -28.85 6.19
C THR A 285 -7.24 -29.03 6.41
N CYS A 286 -6.82 -30.22 6.85
CA CYS A 286 -5.39 -30.53 7.02
C CYS A 286 -4.54 -30.27 5.77
N PRO A 287 -4.98 -30.64 4.54
CA PRO A 287 -4.26 -30.29 3.31
C PRO A 287 -4.10 -28.77 3.09
N GLN A 288 -5.12 -27.96 3.40
CA GLN A 288 -5.04 -26.50 3.25
C GLN A 288 -4.02 -25.89 4.22
N ILE A 289 -4.02 -26.34 5.48
CA ILE A 289 -3.01 -25.93 6.46
C ILE A 289 -1.60 -26.33 6.01
N LEU A 290 -1.43 -27.50 5.39
CA LEU A 290 -0.15 -27.91 4.83
C LEU A 290 0.30 -26.98 3.70
N SER A 291 -0.59 -26.67 2.73
CA SER A 291 -0.28 -25.71 1.66
C SER A 291 0.05 -24.31 2.20
N MET A 292 -0.62 -23.84 3.26
CA MET A 292 -0.28 -22.58 3.92
C MET A 292 1.12 -22.61 4.54
N LYS A 293 1.51 -23.73 5.16
CA LYS A 293 2.86 -23.91 5.73
C LYS A 293 3.92 -23.97 4.62
N GLU A 294 3.63 -24.61 3.50
CA GLU A 294 4.51 -24.63 2.33
C GLU A 294 4.70 -23.24 1.73
N PHE A 295 3.60 -22.50 1.52
CA PHE A 295 3.66 -21.11 1.05
C PHE A 295 4.47 -20.23 2.00
N ARG A 296 4.23 -20.33 3.31
CA ARG A 296 5.03 -19.62 4.32
C ARG A 296 6.52 -19.95 4.20
N ALA A 297 6.88 -21.22 4.01
CA ALA A 297 8.27 -21.61 3.92
C ALA A 297 8.96 -20.95 2.72
N GLU A 298 8.29 -20.90 1.57
CA GLU A 298 8.80 -20.18 0.39
C GLU A 298 8.84 -18.67 0.60
N PHE A 299 7.78 -18.08 1.17
CA PHE A 299 7.75 -16.65 1.43
C PHE A 299 8.86 -16.21 2.38
N LEU A 300 9.16 -16.99 3.43
CA LEU A 300 10.29 -16.71 4.32
C LEU A 300 11.64 -16.78 3.59
N LYS A 301 11.82 -17.68 2.61
CA LYS A 301 13.04 -17.70 1.78
C LYS A 301 13.17 -16.43 0.95
N THR A 302 12.07 -15.98 0.34
CA THR A 302 11.99 -14.70 -0.38
C THR A 302 12.41 -13.54 0.52
N LEU A 303 11.80 -13.44 1.70
CA LEU A 303 12.08 -12.38 2.67
C LEU A 303 13.54 -12.43 3.19
N GLN A 304 14.09 -13.61 3.42
CA GLN A 304 15.50 -13.78 3.78
C GLN A 304 16.44 -13.32 2.67
N ALA A 305 16.08 -13.53 1.40
CA ALA A 305 16.87 -13.05 0.27
C ALA A 305 16.85 -11.52 0.16
N ILE A 306 15.72 -10.89 0.47
CA ILE A 306 15.54 -9.43 0.53
C ILE A 306 16.36 -8.82 1.69
N ALA A 307 16.30 -9.44 2.88
CA ALA A 307 16.95 -8.95 4.11
C ALA A 307 18.49 -8.92 4.05
N LYS A 308 19.11 -9.43 2.98
CA LYS A 308 20.56 -9.33 2.76
C LYS A 308 21.02 -7.91 2.41
N SER A 309 20.10 -7.01 2.04
CA SER A 309 20.44 -5.60 1.76
C SER A 309 20.62 -4.81 3.05
N SER A 310 21.69 -4.02 3.16
CA SER A 310 21.95 -3.15 4.31
C SER A 310 21.00 -1.95 4.40
N SER A 311 20.30 -1.60 3.31
CA SER A 311 19.30 -0.52 3.28
C SER A 311 17.89 -0.97 3.65
N ILE A 312 17.70 -2.28 3.91
CA ILE A 312 16.38 -2.85 4.17
C ILE A 312 16.31 -3.39 5.61
N GLY A 313 15.39 -2.85 6.38
CA GLY A 313 14.97 -3.40 7.67
C GLY A 313 13.67 -4.20 7.51
N MET A 314 13.43 -5.18 8.39
CA MET A 314 12.22 -5.99 8.29
C MET A 314 11.73 -6.48 9.66
N PHE A 315 10.41 -6.51 9.83
CA PHE A 315 9.71 -7.18 10.92
C PHE A 315 8.71 -8.18 10.33
N VAL A 316 8.92 -9.48 10.60
CA VAL A 316 8.04 -10.55 10.12
C VAL A 316 7.42 -11.27 11.31
N HIS A 317 6.10 -11.28 11.38
CA HIS A 317 5.37 -12.03 12.40
C HIS A 317 4.60 -13.21 11.77
N SER A 318 4.14 -14.16 12.58
CA SER A 318 3.47 -15.39 12.09
C SER A 318 1.96 -15.39 12.38
N CYS A 319 1.32 -14.22 12.37
CA CYS A 319 -0.11 -14.13 12.69
C CYS A 319 -0.97 -14.17 11.42
N HIS A 320 -1.97 -15.03 11.37
CA HIS A 320 -2.95 -15.03 10.28
C HIS A 320 -3.91 -13.84 10.44
N ILE A 321 -3.55 -12.71 9.84
CA ILE A 321 -4.25 -11.45 10.01
C ILE A 321 -4.59 -10.89 8.63
N ARG A 322 -5.76 -10.25 8.56
CA ARG A 322 -6.13 -9.37 7.46
C ARG A 322 -5.70 -7.95 7.83
N PRO A 323 -4.82 -7.29 7.07
CA PRO A 323 -4.70 -5.85 7.18
C PRO A 323 -6.09 -5.28 6.88
N LEU A 324 -6.74 -4.63 7.85
CA LEU A 324 -8.11 -4.14 7.66
C LEU A 324 -8.11 -3.18 6.45
N PRO A 325 -9.22 -3.08 5.68
CA PRO A 325 -9.31 -2.25 4.48
C PRO A 325 -8.97 -0.77 4.68
N GLN A 326 -8.92 -0.31 5.94
CA GLN A 326 -8.58 1.05 6.34
C GLN A 326 -7.24 1.14 7.07
N PHE A 327 -6.75 0.05 7.70
CA PHE A 327 -5.53 0.06 8.51
C PHE A 327 -4.91 -1.35 8.58
N SER A 328 -3.67 -1.48 8.12
CA SER A 328 -2.84 -2.65 8.41
C SER A 328 -2.36 -2.60 9.88
N TRP A 329 -2.09 -3.78 10.44
CA TRP A 329 -1.86 -3.97 11.87
C TRP A 329 -0.51 -3.37 12.28
N LEU A 330 -0.53 -2.33 13.13
CA LEU A 330 0.64 -1.93 13.90
C LEU A 330 0.24 -1.82 15.38
N GLY A 331 0.55 -2.87 16.14
CA GLY A 331 0.76 -2.75 17.58
C GLY A 331 1.90 -1.75 17.83
N SER A 332 1.83 -1.03 18.94
CA SER A 332 2.69 0.09 19.34
C SER A 332 4.18 -0.11 18.97
N PHE A 333 4.65 0.47 17.87
CA PHE A 333 6.07 0.46 17.50
C PHE A 333 6.76 1.67 18.12
N THR A 334 7.14 1.55 19.39
CA THR A 334 7.88 2.57 20.15
C THR A 334 9.41 2.57 19.91
N SER A 335 9.95 1.82 18.94
CA SER A 335 11.42 1.64 18.85
C SER A 335 12.09 1.61 17.47
N ILE A 336 11.36 1.72 16.35
CA ILE A 336 11.98 1.59 15.01
C ILE A 336 12.57 2.92 14.49
N ALA A 337 12.33 4.03 15.20
CA ALA A 337 12.70 5.38 14.77
C ALA A 337 13.98 5.97 15.38
N LYS A 338 14.79 5.21 16.12
CA LYS A 338 16.09 5.69 16.63
C LYS A 338 17.22 5.47 15.62
#